data_AF-U7UAW2-F1
#
_entry.id   AF-U7UAW2-F1
#
_cell.length_a   1.000
_cell.length_b   1.000
_cell.length_c   1.000
_cell.angle_alpha   90.00
_cell.angle_beta   90.00
_cell.angle_gamma   90.00
#
_symmetry.space_group_name_H-M   'P 1'
#
loop_
_entity.id
_entity.type
_entity.pdbx_description
1 polymer ?
#
loop_
_entity_poly.entity_id
_entity_poly.type
_entity_poly.pdbx_seq_one_letter_code
_entity_poly.pdbx_strand_id
1 'polypeptide(L)'
;MEKKYESQTIAGTRGLFTFNFFCESIITALHTLLHMLEHAEIPAPEELSKVPKTLSDFGMALQEDYDQKAVNLCRIKEDILRFYKAAFKANDKLVPLLPTENNEIFYYYLLYTEGVNLLFANFMYSLCSDFPENEDMTPAIAEIRQAFLAVSESYE
;
A
#
# COMPACT_ATOMS: atom_id res chain seq x y z
N MET A 1 0.53 27.92 2.84
CA MET A 1 -0.30 27.56 1.67
C MET A 1 -0.69 26.11 1.87
N GLU A 2 -1.77 25.76 2.57
CA GLU A 2 -1.87 24.37 3.07
C GLU A 2 -3.28 23.87 3.47
N LYS A 3 -4.35 24.42 2.90
CA LYS A 3 -5.74 24.00 3.25
C LYS A 3 -6.59 23.52 2.08
N LYS A 4 -6.05 23.46 0.86
CA LYS A 4 -6.88 23.29 -0.34
C LYS A 4 -7.46 21.88 -0.51
N TYR A 5 -6.92 20.87 0.17
CA TYR A 5 -7.22 19.45 -0.10
C TYR A 5 -7.47 18.59 1.14
N GLU A 6 -7.77 19.17 2.31
CA GLU A 6 -7.93 18.38 3.56
C GLU A 6 -9.08 17.35 3.49
N SER A 7 -10.23 17.72 2.93
CA SER A 7 -11.37 16.81 2.73
C SER A 7 -11.99 17.08 1.37
N GLN A 8 -12.11 16.08 0.52
CA GLN A 8 -12.61 16.20 -0.86
C GLN A 8 -13.81 15.27 -1.06
N THR A 9 -14.83 15.77 -1.75
CA THR A 9 -16.03 14.98 -2.03
C THR A 9 -15.71 13.92 -3.07
N ILE A 10 -16.25 12.72 -2.92
CA ILE A 10 -16.15 11.66 -3.93
C ILE A 10 -17.53 11.29 -4.47
N ALA A 11 -17.56 10.93 -5.75
CA ALA A 11 -18.73 10.42 -6.47
C ALA A 11 -18.61 8.93 -6.80
N GLY A 12 -17.40 8.38 -6.81
CA GLY A 12 -17.12 6.98 -7.16
C GLY A 12 -16.73 6.10 -5.97
N THR A 13 -16.45 4.83 -6.26
CA THR A 13 -16.00 3.80 -5.29
C THR A 13 -14.77 3.01 -5.78
N ARG A 14 -14.19 3.41 -6.92
CA ARG A 14 -13.15 2.65 -7.62
C ARG A 14 -11.85 2.59 -6.81
N GLY A 15 -11.48 3.68 -6.16
CA GLY A 15 -10.31 3.76 -5.27
C GLY A 15 -10.42 2.79 -4.10
N LEU A 16 -11.58 2.74 -3.43
CA LEU A 16 -11.85 1.80 -2.34
C LEU A 16 -11.73 0.34 -2.80
N PHE A 17 -12.40 -0.04 -3.89
CA PHE A 17 -12.34 -1.42 -4.38
C PHE A 17 -10.96 -1.82 -4.87
N THR A 18 -10.23 -0.90 -5.50
CA THR A 18 -8.85 -1.14 -5.94
C THR A 18 -7.94 -1.31 -4.74
N PHE A 19 -8.06 -0.48 -3.71
CA PHE A 19 -7.32 -0.63 -2.46
C PHE A 19 -7.59 -1.98 -1.80
N ASN A 20 -8.87 -2.36 -1.66
CA ASN A 20 -9.25 -3.64 -1.03
C ASN A 20 -8.75 -4.85 -1.83
N PHE A 21 -8.83 -4.81 -3.17
CA PHE A 21 -8.28 -5.86 -4.03
C PHE A 21 -6.78 -6.08 -3.79
N PHE A 22 -6.01 -5.00 -3.74
CA PHE A 22 -4.57 -5.09 -3.48
C PHE A 22 -4.29 -5.50 -2.03
N CYS A 23 -5.06 -5.04 -1.05
CA CYS A 23 -4.93 -5.49 0.35
C CYS A 23 -5.09 -6.99 0.46
N GLU A 24 -6.17 -7.55 -0.10
CA GLU A 24 -6.42 -8.99 -0.08
C GLU A 24 -5.29 -9.76 -0.77
N SER A 25 -4.84 -9.26 -1.93
CA SER A 25 -3.76 -9.89 -2.70
C SER A 25 -2.43 -9.89 -1.93
N ILE A 26 -2.03 -8.75 -1.36
CA ILE A 26 -0.78 -8.58 -0.60
C ILE A 26 -0.81 -9.42 0.68
N ILE A 27 -1.91 -9.36 1.44
CA ILE A 27 -2.05 -10.11 2.70
C ILE A 27 -2.04 -11.60 2.42
N THR A 28 -2.74 -12.07 1.39
CA THR A 28 -2.75 -13.49 1.03
C THR A 28 -1.37 -13.98 0.60
N ALA A 29 -0.68 -13.23 -0.27
CA ALA A 29 0.67 -13.58 -0.70
C ALA A 29 1.66 -13.60 0.49
N LEU A 30 1.58 -12.60 1.37
CA LEU A 30 2.42 -12.52 2.57
C LEU A 30 2.13 -13.67 3.55
N HIS A 31 0.87 -14.00 3.75
CA HIS A 31 0.47 -15.12 4.62
C HIS A 31 1.04 -16.44 4.12
N THR A 32 0.91 -16.72 2.82
CA THR A 32 1.51 -17.91 2.23
C THR A 32 3.04 -17.89 2.33
N LEU A 33 3.67 -16.75 2.07
CA LEU A 33 5.12 -16.60 2.23
C LEU A 33 5.60 -16.91 3.66
N LEU A 34 4.90 -16.39 4.67
CA LEU A 34 5.22 -16.67 6.08
C LEU A 34 5.11 -18.17 6.39
N HIS A 35 4.09 -18.85 5.86
CA HIS A 35 3.99 -20.30 6.00
C HIS A 35 5.14 -21.04 5.32
N MET A 36 5.59 -20.60 4.15
CA MET A 36 6.72 -21.23 3.46
C MET A 36 8.04 -21.02 4.21
N LEU A 37 8.25 -19.83 4.78
CA LEU A 37 9.43 -19.56 5.64
C LEU A 37 9.42 -20.46 6.88
N GLU A 38 8.26 -20.61 7.52
CA GLU A 38 8.08 -21.49 8.68
C GLU A 38 8.39 -22.96 8.34
N HIS A 39 7.88 -23.47 7.21
CA HIS A 39 8.16 -24.84 6.77
C HIS A 39 9.64 -25.09 6.44
N ALA A 40 10.36 -24.05 6.02
CA ALA A 40 11.78 -24.10 5.73
C ALA A 40 12.67 -23.79 6.95
N GLU A 41 12.08 -23.63 8.14
CA GLU A 41 12.78 -23.24 9.38
C GLU A 41 13.55 -21.91 9.26
N ILE A 42 13.10 -21.02 8.37
CA ILE A 42 13.67 -19.68 8.19
C ILE A 42 12.90 -18.71 9.10
N PRO A 43 13.57 -18.03 10.05
CA PRO A 43 12.90 -17.10 10.96
C PRO A 43 12.40 -15.87 10.18
N ALA A 44 11.08 -15.68 10.16
CA ALA A 44 10.49 -14.51 9.53
C ALA A 44 10.85 -13.21 10.29
N PRO A 45 11.26 -12.13 9.58
CA PRO A 45 11.49 -10.83 10.21
C PRO A 45 10.25 -10.29 10.93
N GLU A 46 10.45 -9.74 12.13
CA GLU A 46 9.36 -9.12 12.92
C GLU A 46 8.67 -8.00 12.13
N GLU A 47 9.41 -7.28 11.28
CA GLU A 47 8.89 -6.21 10.44
C GLU A 47 7.75 -6.64 9.50
N LEU A 48 7.70 -7.91 9.06
CA LEU A 48 6.61 -8.41 8.21
C LEU A 48 5.26 -8.33 8.91
N SER A 49 5.22 -8.47 10.24
CA SER A 49 3.99 -8.35 11.04
C SER A 49 3.34 -6.97 10.97
N LYS A 50 4.11 -5.93 10.60
CA LYS A 50 3.62 -4.54 10.53
C LYS A 50 2.84 -4.27 9.25
N VAL A 51 3.10 -5.04 8.19
CA VAL A 51 2.50 -4.81 6.86
C VAL A 51 0.99 -5.05 6.86
N PRO A 52 0.45 -6.18 7.39
CA PRO A 52 -1.00 -6.36 7.47
C PRO A 52 -1.68 -5.31 8.33
N LYS A 53 -1.03 -4.90 9.44
CA LYS A 53 -1.58 -3.89 10.34
C LYS A 53 -1.72 -2.53 9.67
N THR A 54 -0.70 -2.06 8.93
CA THR A 54 -0.77 -0.76 8.26
C THR A 54 -1.82 -0.76 7.13
N LEU A 55 -1.97 -1.87 6.40
CA LEU A 55 -3.04 -2.02 5.41
C LEU A 55 -4.42 -2.03 6.06
N SER A 56 -4.59 -2.75 7.18
CA SER A 56 -5.85 -2.80 7.91
C SER A 56 -6.26 -1.43 8.47
N ASP A 57 -5.32 -0.73 9.13
CA ASP A 57 -5.56 0.61 9.68
C ASP A 57 -5.97 1.59 8.56
N PHE A 58 -5.29 1.53 7.42
CA PHE A 58 -5.62 2.36 6.26
C PHE A 58 -6.98 1.98 5.66
N GLY A 59 -7.25 0.70 5.45
CA GLY A 59 -8.52 0.23 4.88
C GLY A 59 -9.74 0.61 5.71
N MET A 60 -9.64 0.53 7.04
CA MET A 60 -10.71 0.99 7.93
C MET A 60 -10.99 2.49 7.76
N ALA A 61 -9.95 3.31 7.81
CA ALA A 61 -10.10 4.76 7.66
C ALA A 61 -10.60 5.14 6.26
N LEU A 62 -10.16 4.42 5.22
CA LEU A 62 -10.64 4.60 3.85
C LEU A 62 -12.11 4.22 3.73
N GLN A 63 -12.55 3.11 4.32
CA GLN A 63 -13.96 2.72 4.32
C GLN A 63 -14.83 3.81 4.97
N GLU A 64 -14.41 4.35 6.11
CA GLU A 64 -15.12 5.43 6.81
C GLU A 64 -15.27 6.68 5.93
N ASP A 65 -14.23 7.06 5.19
CA ASP A 65 -14.28 8.17 4.24
C ASP A 65 -15.29 7.92 3.11
N TYR A 66 -15.28 6.71 2.55
CA TYR A 66 -16.18 6.36 1.46
C TYR A 66 -17.64 6.29 1.91
N ASP A 67 -17.90 5.82 3.13
CA ASP A 67 -19.24 5.85 3.75
C ASP A 67 -19.75 7.28 3.93
N GLN A 68 -18.83 8.22 4.22
CA GLN A 68 -19.10 9.66 4.32
C GLN A 68 -19.11 10.38 2.97
N LYS A 69 -18.75 9.71 1.87
CA LYS A 69 -18.54 10.29 0.54
C LYS A 69 -17.55 11.45 0.53
N ALA A 70 -16.58 11.43 1.45
CA ALA A 70 -15.57 12.46 1.57
C ALA A 70 -14.23 11.84 2.01
N VAL A 71 -13.18 12.05 1.22
CA VAL A 71 -11.85 11.53 1.49
C VAL A 71 -10.92 12.58 2.05
N ASN A 72 -10.10 12.21 3.04
CA ASN A 72 -9.05 13.07 3.56
C ASN A 72 -7.71 12.79 2.86
N LEU A 73 -7.31 13.65 1.91
CA LEU A 73 -6.10 13.43 1.11
C LEU A 73 -4.81 13.55 1.94
N CYS A 74 -4.80 14.38 3.00
CA CYS A 74 -3.67 14.44 3.93
C CYS A 74 -3.50 13.12 4.68
N ARG A 75 -4.60 12.54 5.17
CA ARG A 75 -4.59 11.25 5.86
C ARG A 75 -4.22 10.11 4.89
N ILE A 76 -4.78 10.08 3.69
CA ILE A 76 -4.42 9.12 2.64
C ILE A 76 -2.91 9.16 2.37
N LYS A 77 -2.32 10.35 2.26
CA LYS A 77 -0.86 10.52 2.12
C LYS A 77 -0.13 9.88 3.30
N GLU A 78 -0.52 10.18 4.53
CA GLU A 78 0.16 9.65 5.71
C GLU A 78 0.04 8.13 5.83
N ASP A 79 -1.15 7.57 5.58
CA ASP A 79 -1.45 6.15 5.70
C ASP A 79 -0.72 5.33 4.62
N ILE A 80 -0.75 5.78 3.36
CA ILE A 80 -0.06 5.07 2.28
C ILE A 80 1.46 5.10 2.47
N LEU A 81 2.03 6.23 2.93
CA LEU A 81 3.46 6.32 3.22
C LEU A 81 3.84 5.48 4.44
N ARG A 82 2.97 5.37 5.45
CA ARG A 82 3.19 4.47 6.59
C ARG A 82 3.22 3.01 6.15
N PHE A 83 2.32 2.61 5.26
CA PHE A 83 2.34 1.29 4.65
C PHE A 83 3.65 1.03 3.90
N TYR A 84 4.05 1.90 2.98
CA TYR A 84 5.27 1.70 2.19
C TYR A 84 6.54 1.67 3.05
N LYS A 85 6.65 2.52 4.08
CA LYS A 85 7.75 2.45 5.05
C LYS A 85 7.82 1.09 5.75
N ALA A 86 6.66 0.53 6.13
CA ALA A 86 6.62 -0.80 6.73
C ALA A 86 7.01 -1.89 5.72
N ALA A 87 6.48 -1.83 4.50
CA ALA A 87 6.75 -2.80 3.44
C ALA A 87 8.23 -2.80 3.03
N PHE A 88 8.84 -1.64 2.82
CA PHE A 88 10.27 -1.53 2.48
C PHE A 88 11.16 -2.01 3.60
N LYS A 89 10.90 -1.60 4.85
CA LYS A 89 11.67 -2.08 5.99
C LYS A 89 11.56 -3.60 6.15
N ALA A 90 10.38 -4.18 5.90
CA ALA A 90 10.20 -5.62 5.92
C ALA A 90 10.96 -6.30 4.77
N ASN A 91 10.96 -5.70 3.59
CA ASN A 91 11.69 -6.18 2.42
C ASN A 91 13.20 -6.24 2.67
N ASP A 92 13.80 -5.18 3.23
CA ASP A 92 15.23 -5.13 3.55
C ASP A 92 15.69 -6.26 4.48
N LYS A 93 14.80 -6.68 5.40
CA LYS A 93 15.06 -7.76 6.35
C LYS A 93 14.80 -9.13 5.75
N LEU A 94 13.87 -9.22 4.80
CA LEU A 94 13.47 -10.46 4.19
C LEU A 94 14.42 -10.89 3.07
N VAL A 95 14.84 -9.97 2.20
CA VAL A 95 15.70 -10.28 1.03
C VAL A 95 16.95 -11.11 1.38
N PRO A 96 17.71 -10.81 2.45
CA PRO A 96 18.90 -11.58 2.81
C PRO A 96 18.61 -13.02 3.25
N LEU A 97 17.37 -13.32 3.62
CA LEU A 97 16.92 -14.63 4.08
C LEU A 97 16.38 -15.50 2.93
N LEU A 98 16.18 -14.90 1.75
CA LEU A 98 15.62 -15.62 0.62
C LEU A 98 16.65 -16.61 0.05
N PRO A 99 16.21 -17.84 -0.26
CA PRO A 99 17.06 -18.81 -0.93
C PRO A 99 17.49 -18.26 -2.30
N THR A 100 18.73 -18.56 -2.70
CA THR A 100 19.31 -18.10 -3.97
C THR A 100 18.75 -18.85 -5.18
N GLU A 101 18.19 -20.03 -4.98
CA GLU A 101 17.53 -20.81 -6.02
C GLU A 101 16.05 -20.42 -6.11
N ASN A 102 15.54 -20.30 -7.35
CA ASN A 102 14.14 -20.03 -7.57
C ASN A 102 13.31 -21.23 -7.07
N ASN A 103 12.60 -21.02 -5.95
CA ASN A 103 11.74 -22.00 -5.31
C ASN A 103 10.43 -21.35 -4.87
N GLU A 104 9.55 -22.11 -4.22
CA GLU A 104 8.23 -21.63 -3.81
C GLU A 104 8.30 -20.40 -2.88
N ILE A 105 9.32 -20.30 -2.02
CA ILE A 105 9.55 -19.11 -1.17
C ILE A 105 9.81 -17.89 -2.06
N PHE A 106 10.71 -18.03 -3.03
CA PHE A 106 11.03 -16.94 -3.96
C PHE A 106 9.80 -16.55 -4.80
N TYR A 107 8.99 -17.51 -5.24
CA TYR A 107 7.74 -17.26 -5.94
C TYR A 107 6.75 -16.41 -5.12
N TYR A 108 6.46 -16.80 -3.87
CA TYR A 108 5.53 -16.04 -3.03
C TYR A 108 6.10 -14.70 -2.58
N TYR A 109 7.42 -14.59 -2.43
CA TYR A 109 8.10 -13.30 -2.27
C TYR A 109 7.87 -12.37 -3.47
N LEU A 110 8.01 -12.88 -4.70
CA LEU A 110 7.73 -12.10 -5.91
C LEU A 110 6.26 -11.68 -6.01
N LEU A 111 5.31 -12.56 -5.67
CA LEU A 111 3.89 -12.20 -5.64
C LEU A 111 3.58 -11.10 -4.62
N TYR A 112 4.14 -11.22 -3.41
CA TYR A 112 4.00 -10.21 -2.37
C TYR A 112 4.56 -8.86 -2.82
N THR A 113 5.79 -8.84 -3.32
CA THR A 113 6.46 -7.60 -3.75
C THR A 113 5.78 -6.96 -4.96
N GLU A 114 5.29 -7.76 -5.92
CA GLU A 114 4.56 -7.24 -7.08
C GLU A 114 3.25 -6.56 -6.65
N GLY A 115 2.52 -7.14 -5.69
CA GLY A 115 1.36 -6.51 -5.09
C GLY A 115 1.69 -5.15 -4.46
N VAL A 116 2.78 -5.07 -3.69
CA VAL A 116 3.28 -3.83 -3.09
C VAL A 116 3.66 -2.80 -4.17
N ASN A 117 4.37 -3.21 -5.22
CA ASN A 117 4.84 -2.33 -6.30
C ASN A 117 3.70 -1.73 -7.11
N LEU A 118 2.66 -2.51 -7.38
CA LEU A 118 1.53 -2.10 -8.21
C LEU A 118 0.49 -1.28 -7.44
N LEU A 119 0.37 -1.45 -6.12
CA LEU A 119 -0.67 -0.80 -5.32
C LEU A 119 -0.71 0.72 -5.52
N PHE A 120 0.41 1.45 -5.35
CA PHE A 120 0.41 2.91 -5.35
C PHE A 120 -0.18 3.49 -6.64
N ALA A 121 0.37 3.08 -7.79
CA ALA A 121 -0.02 3.64 -9.07
C ALA A 121 -1.50 3.35 -9.39
N ASN A 122 -1.95 2.11 -9.14
CA ASN A 122 -3.31 1.69 -9.42
C ASN A 122 -4.32 2.33 -8.46
N PHE A 123 -3.97 2.44 -7.17
CA PHE A 123 -4.81 3.09 -6.19
C PHE A 123 -4.92 4.60 -6.46
N MET A 124 -3.82 5.31 -6.71
CA MET A 124 -3.86 6.75 -7.02
C MET A 124 -4.68 7.04 -8.28
N TYR A 125 -4.51 6.23 -9.33
CA TYR A 125 -5.31 6.37 -10.55
C TYR A 125 -6.81 6.14 -10.30
N SER A 126 -7.13 5.11 -9.52
CA SER A 126 -8.52 4.76 -9.21
C SER A 126 -9.19 5.76 -8.28
N LEU A 127 -8.47 6.25 -7.27
CA LEU A 127 -8.90 7.33 -6.39
C LEU A 127 -9.16 8.61 -7.18
N CYS A 128 -8.27 8.97 -8.11
CA CYS A 128 -8.45 10.14 -8.96
C CYS A 128 -9.74 10.07 -9.80
N SER A 129 -10.16 8.86 -10.17
CA SER A 129 -11.40 8.62 -10.94
C SER A 129 -12.66 8.74 -10.08
N ASP A 130 -12.55 8.79 -8.76
CA ASP A 130 -13.70 8.91 -7.86
C ASP A 130 -14.10 10.36 -7.58
N PHE A 131 -13.26 11.34 -7.91
CA PHE A 131 -13.61 12.76 -7.74
C PHE A 131 -14.60 13.24 -8.81
N PRO A 132 -15.43 14.25 -8.50
CA PRO A 132 -16.27 14.91 -9.48
C PRO A 132 -15.47 15.45 -10.68
N GLU A 133 -16.04 15.40 -11.89
CA GLU A 133 -15.37 15.82 -13.14
C GLU A 133 -14.90 17.30 -13.12
N ASN A 134 -15.53 18.14 -12.29
CA ASN A 134 -15.21 19.55 -12.13
C ASN A 134 -14.09 19.83 -11.10
N GLU A 135 -13.54 18.79 -10.47
CA GLU A 135 -12.49 18.89 -9.46
C GLU A 135 -11.14 18.39 -10.00
N ASP A 136 -10.20 19.30 -10.24
CA ASP A 136 -8.83 18.94 -10.62
C ASP A 136 -7.99 18.55 -9.39
N MET A 137 -7.86 17.23 -9.19
CA MET A 137 -7.04 16.63 -8.12
C MET A 137 -5.60 16.31 -8.55
N THR A 138 -5.21 16.61 -9.79
CA THR A 138 -3.86 16.36 -10.30
C THR A 138 -2.77 16.95 -9.39
N PRO A 139 -2.89 18.20 -8.87
CA PRO A 139 -1.87 18.77 -7.98
C PRO A 139 -1.71 18.00 -6.66
N ALA A 140 -2.82 17.57 -6.06
CA ALA A 140 -2.80 16.85 -4.78
C ALA A 140 -2.20 15.45 -4.95
N ILE A 141 -2.59 14.72 -6.01
CA ILE A 141 -2.03 13.41 -6.32
C ILE A 141 -0.53 13.51 -6.66
N ALA A 142 -0.11 14.58 -7.35
CA ALA A 142 1.31 14.84 -7.62
C ALA A 142 2.12 15.03 -6.33
N GLU A 143 1.57 15.72 -5.33
CA GLU A 143 2.22 15.88 -4.02
C GLU A 143 2.38 14.53 -3.30
N ILE A 144 1.33 13.70 -3.28
CA ILE A 144 1.39 12.35 -2.70
C ILE A 144 2.45 11.51 -3.41
N ARG A 145 2.51 11.59 -4.75
CA ARG A 145 3.52 10.89 -5.57
C ARG A 145 4.93 11.34 -5.25
N GLN A 146 5.18 12.64 -5.09
CA GLN A 146 6.49 13.15 -4.70
C GLN A 146 6.91 12.65 -3.32
N ALA A 147 5.98 12.65 -2.35
CA ALA A 147 6.25 12.12 -1.03
C ALA A 147 6.54 10.61 -1.04
N PHE A 148 5.84 9.86 -1.89
CA PHE A 148 6.12 8.43 -2.11
C PHE A 148 7.51 8.20 -2.67
N LEU A 149 7.90 8.93 -3.73
CA LEU A 149 9.23 8.81 -4.33
C LEU A 149 10.35 9.10 -3.32
N ALA A 150 10.20 10.14 -2.50
CA ALA A 150 11.16 10.46 -1.46
C ALA A 150 11.30 9.34 -0.40
N VAL A 151 10.21 8.61 -0.10
CA VAL A 151 10.29 7.42 0.75
C VAL A 151 11.01 6.30 0.02
N SER A 152 10.66 6.00 -1.23
CA SER A 152 11.27 4.90 -2.00
C SER A 152 12.79 5.08 -2.17
N GLU A 153 13.25 6.29 -2.49
CA GLU A 153 14.69 6.61 -2.63
C GLU A 153 15.48 6.39 -1.33
N SER A 154 14.82 6.33 -0.17
CA SER A 154 15.49 6.07 1.11
C SER A 154 15.78 4.58 1.36
N TYR A 155 15.27 3.70 0.49
CA TYR A 155 15.39 2.23 0.59
C TYR A 155 16.01 1.60 -0.67
N GLU A 156 16.50 2.41 -1.61
CA GLU A 156 17.39 1.99 -2.72
C GLU A 156 18.86 2.06 -2.29
#